data_AF-A0A7K0EPN5-F1
#
_entry.id   AF-A0A7K0EPN5-F1
#
_cell.length_a   1.000
_cell.length_b   1.000
_cell.length_c   1.000
_cell.angle_alpha   90.00
_cell.angle_beta   90.00
_cell.angle_gamma   90.00
#
_symmetry.space_group_name_H-M   'P 1'
#
loop_
_entity.id
_entity.type
_entity.pdbx_description
1 polymer ?
#
loop_
_entity_poly.entity_id
_entity_poly.type
_entity_poly.pdbx_seq_one_letter_code
_entity_poly.pdbx_strand_id
1 'polypeptide(L)' 'MELTVQVSFEELLQAIKKLSPEEKKALQVALATEPAKKRKFGTMKGLITYMADDFDAPLDDFKAI' A
#
# COMPACT_ATOMS: atom_id res chain seq x y z
N MET A 1 -11.07 27.89 11.07
CA MET A 1 -9.68 28.29 11.39
C MET A 1 -8.84 27.05 11.19
N GLU A 2 -8.02 27.00 10.14
CA GLU A 2 -7.11 25.87 9.92
C GLU A 2 -5.75 26.23 10.52
N LEU A 3 -5.30 25.44 11.48
CA LEU A 3 -4.00 25.63 12.14
C LEU A 3 -2.99 24.72 11.43
N THR A 4 -2.18 25.30 10.54
CA THR A 4 -1.06 24.58 9.93
C THR A 4 0.19 24.81 10.76
N VAL A 5 0.67 23.75 11.42
CA VAL A 5 1.91 23.77 12.21
C VAL A 5 2.99 23.05 11.42
N GLN A 6 4.11 23.72 11.17
CA GLN A 6 5.30 23.09 10.61
C GLN A 6 6.07 22.40 11.74
N VAL A 7 6.09 21.07 11.73
CA VAL A 7 6.83 20.23 12.70
C VAL A 7 7.89 19.45 11.94
N SER A 8 9.09 19.31 12.52
CA SER A 8 10.12 18.48 11.90
C SER A 8 9.79 16.99 12.03
N PHE A 9 10.35 16.17 11.12
CA PHE A 9 10.17 14.73 11.15
C PHE A 9 10.66 14.10 12.46
N GLU A 10 11.77 14.62 13.00
CA GLU A 10 12.37 14.10 14.23
C GLU A 10 11.47 14.36 15.46
N GLU A 11 10.90 15.55 15.54
CA GLU A 11 9.95 15.92 16.61
C GLU A 11 8.68 15.07 16.53
N LEU A 12 8.20 14.79 15.31
CA LEU A 12 7.08 13.89 15.08
C LEU A 12 7.38 12.46 15.58
N LEU A 13 8.56 11.92 15.29
CA LEU A 13 8.97 10.60 15.79
C LEU A 13 9.05 10.56 17.31
N GLN A 14 9.58 11.61 17.94
CA GLN A 14 9.66 11.70 19.40
C GLN A 14 8.28 11.78 20.04
N ALA A 15 7.33 12.51 19.43
CA ALA A 15 5.95 12.55 19.88
C ALA A 15 5.30 11.16 19.81
N ILE A 16 5.44 10.46 18.67
CA ILE A 16 4.89 9.10 18.49
C ILE A 16 5.50 8.10 19.49
N LYS A 17 6.79 8.22 19.81
CA LYS A 17 7.44 7.34 20.81
C LYS A 17 6.83 7.51 22.20
N LYS A 18 6.49 8.74 22.59
CA LYS A 18 5.93 9.09 23.91
C LYS A 18 4.46 8.70 24.08
N LEU A 19 3.74 8.35 23.01
CA LEU A 19 2.34 7.93 23.11
C LEU A 19 2.18 6.65 23.95
N SER A 20 1.06 6.61 24.67
CA SER A 20 0.60 5.44 25.42
C SER A 20 0.20 4.29 24.48
N PRO A 21 0.10 3.04 24.98
CA PRO A 21 -0.37 1.91 24.19
C PRO A 21 -1.78 2.08 23.63
N GLU A 22 -2.66 2.77 24.37
CA GLU A 22 -4.05 3.01 23.98
C GLU A 22 -4.16 4.00 22.80
N GLU A 23 -3.38 5.08 22.85
CA GLU A 23 -3.34 6.09 21.78
C GLU A 23 -2.69 5.52 20.50
N LYS A 24 -1.67 4.68 20.64
CA LYS A 24 -1.06 3.95 19.52
C LYS A 24 -2.07 3.03 18.82
N LYS A 25 -2.92 2.37 19.59
CA LYS A 25 -3.99 1.52 19.05
C LYS A 25 -5.05 2.34 18.31
N ALA A 26 -5.43 3.50 18.86
CA ALA A 26 -6.37 4.40 18.19
C ALA A 26 -5.83 4.92 16.85
N LEU A 27 -4.53 5.28 16.79
CA LEU A 27 -3.85 5.65 15.54
C LEU A 27 -3.82 4.49 14.54
N GLN A 28 -3.57 3.27 14.99
CA GLN A 28 -3.53 2.10 14.12
C GLN A 28 -4.89 1.81 13.48
N VAL A 29 -5.99 2.06 14.21
CA VAL A 29 -7.37 1.96 13.68
C VAL A 29 -7.65 3.08 12.67
N ALA A 30 -7.20 4.31 12.94
CA ALA A 30 -7.36 5.44 12.01
C ALA A 30 -6.55 5.28 10.71
N LEU A 31 -5.40 4.61 10.77
CA LEU A 31 -4.54 4.31 9.60
C LEU A 31 -4.97 3.06 8.84
N ALA A 32 -5.87 2.24 9.38
CA ALA A 32 -6.41 1.05 8.73
C ALA A 32 -7.50 1.44 7.71
N THR A 33 -7.13 2.20 6.69
CA THR A 33 -8.08 2.73 5.69
C THR A 33 -8.43 1.73 4.60
N GLU A 34 -7.76 0.58 4.50
CA GLU A 34 -8.19 -0.49 3.59
C GLU A 34 -8.08 -1.86 4.25
N PRO A 35 -9.11 -2.71 4.15
CA PRO A 35 -8.97 -4.11 4.53
C PRO A 35 -7.87 -4.69 3.64
N ALA A 36 -6.77 -5.15 4.24
CA ALA A 36 -5.72 -5.86 3.54
C ALA A 36 -6.35 -7.04 2.79
N LYS A 37 -6.58 -6.88 1.49
CA LYS A 37 -7.27 -7.86 0.67
C LYS A 37 -6.43 -9.14 0.73
N LYS A 38 -6.99 -10.22 1.28
CA LYS A 38 -6.28 -11.49 1.43
C LYS A 38 -5.67 -11.86 0.07
N ARG A 39 -4.33 -11.89 0.01
CA ARG A 39 -3.62 -12.32 -1.19
C ARG A 39 -3.99 -13.77 -1.44
N LYS A 40 -4.56 -14.05 -2.62
CA LYS A 40 -4.80 -15.43 -3.04
C LYS A 40 -3.45 -16.01 -3.48
N PHE A 41 -3.09 -17.18 -2.96
CA PHE A 41 -1.88 -17.87 -3.42
C PHE A 41 -1.96 -18.08 -4.93
N GLY A 42 -0.82 -17.93 -5.63
CA GLY A 42 -0.75 -18.03 -7.09
C GLY A 42 -1.09 -16.75 -7.86
N THR A 43 -1.46 -15.65 -7.20
CA THR A 43 -1.60 -14.35 -7.89
C THR A 43 -0.28 -13.60 -7.89
N MET A 44 0.10 -13.01 -9.02
CA MET A 44 1.30 -12.19 -9.15
C MET A 44 1.04 -10.68 -8.90
N LYS A 45 -0.12 -10.34 -8.33
CA LYS A 45 -0.50 -8.93 -8.06
C LYS A 45 0.48 -8.29 -7.08
N GLY A 46 1.19 -7.25 -7.54
CA GLY A 46 2.22 -6.55 -6.78
C GLY A 46 3.63 -7.13 -6.91
N LEU A 47 3.83 -8.21 -7.67
CA LEU A 47 5.15 -8.74 -8.05
C LEU A 47 5.55 -8.32 -9.47
N ILE A 48 4.59 -8.27 -10.39
CA ILE A 48 4.82 -7.80 -11.76
C ILE A 48 4.91 -6.27 -11.73
N THR A 49 6.09 -5.74 -12.04
CA THR A 49 6.37 -4.30 -12.11
C THR A 49 6.10 -3.72 -13.51
N TYR A 50 6.05 -4.57 -14.54
CA TYR A 50 5.83 -4.19 -15.92
C TYR A 50 5.09 -5.32 -16.65
N MET A 51 4.03 -4.95 -17.38
CA MET A 51 3.31 -5.81 -18.32
C MET A 51 3.38 -5.11 -19.68
N ALA A 52 3.69 -5.85 -20.74
CA ALA A 52 3.67 -5.29 -22.09
C ALA A 52 2.21 -4.97 -22.52
N ASP A 53 2.03 -3.94 -23.34
CA ASP A 53 0.71 -3.48 -23.80
C ASP A 53 -0.03 -4.52 -24.65
N ASP A 54 0.72 -5.45 -25.27
CA ASP A 54 0.25 -6.51 -26.15
C ASP A 54 0.29 -7.90 -25.48
N PHE A 55 0.42 -7.98 -24.17
CA PHE A 55 0.46 -9.27 -23.47
C PHE A 55 -0.77 -10.16 -23.76
N ASP A 56 -1.94 -9.53 -23.92
CA ASP A 56 -3.21 -10.20 -24.23
C ASP A 56 -3.47 -10.30 -25.75
N ALA A 57 -2.51 -9.91 -26.60
CA ALA A 57 -2.65 -10.02 -28.04
C ALA A 57 -2.63 -11.49 -28.49
N PRO A 58 -3.35 -11.83 -29.58
CA PRO A 58 -3.31 -13.19 -30.12
C PRO A 58 -1.89 -13.54 -30.58
N LEU A 59 -1.42 -14.71 -30.15
CA LEU A 59 -0.14 -15.25 -30.60
C LEU A 59 -0.30 -15.77 -32.04
N ASP A 60 0.27 -15.05 -33.00
CA ASP A 60 0.24 -15.41 -34.41
C ASP A 60 0.89 -16.78 -34.71
N ASP A 61 1.78 -17.24 -33.82
CA ASP A 61 2.53 -18.50 -33.94
C ASP A 61 1.70 -19.76 -33.67
N PHE A 62 0.48 -19.62 -33.14
CA PHE A 62 -0.44 -20.75 -32.89
C PHE A 62 -1.40 -21.02 -34.06
N LYS A 63 -1.12 -20.48 -35.26
CA LYS A 63 -1.85 -20.88 -36.47
C LYS A 63 -1.61 -22.37 -36.70
N ALA A 64 -2.68 -23.15 -36.59
CA ALA A 64 -2.69 -24.60 -36.73
C ALA A 64 -1.89 -25.03 -37.97
N ILE A 65 -0.92 -25.92 -37.76
CA ILE A 65 -0.34 -26.78 -38.80
C ILE A 65 -1.46 -27.66 -39.36
#